data_AF-A0AAV5B0I6-F1
#
_entry.id   AF-A0AAV5B0I6-F1
#
_cell.length_a   1.000
_cell.length_b   1.000
_cell.length_c   1.000
_cell.angle_alpha   90.00
_cell.angle_beta   90.00
_cell.angle_gamma   90.00
#
_symmetry.space_group_name_H-M   'P 1'
#
loop_
_entity.id
_entity.type
_entity.pdbx_description
1 polymer ?
#
loop_
_entity_poly.entity_id
_entity_poly.type
_entity_poly.pdbx_seq_one_letter_code
_entity_poly.pdbx_strand_id
1 'polypeptide(L)'
;MYIDKHLTFLYINLNLYDNSIVMELTFQELHNLAMNIVGKALQNELKWEFLLVNSNPKKNPQFVCIDKNKQKHFIIVRAILQGDNPDIYDPIFMQTVRSHADKNNAKTYWAGVGLTNIKDILLPLIKNEPYQVTFNGLLEIK
;
A
#
# COMPACT_ATOMS: atom_id res chain seq x y z
N MET A 1 15.11 -9.04 57.03
CA MET A 1 15.12 -10.38 56.44
C MET A 1 14.34 -10.28 55.13
N TYR A 2 15.04 -10.41 54.01
CA TYR A 2 14.47 -10.38 52.66
C TYR A 2 13.63 -11.65 52.40
N ILE A 3 12.72 -11.54 51.41
CA ILE A 3 12.22 -12.56 50.45
C ILE A 3 10.69 -12.43 50.30
N ASP A 4 10.06 -12.46 49.13
CA ASP A 4 10.41 -12.19 47.73
C ASP A 4 9.06 -12.24 46.97
N LYS A 5 9.05 -11.68 45.77
CA LYS A 5 7.95 -11.43 44.84
C LYS A 5 7.16 -12.69 44.46
N HIS A 6 5.86 -12.70 44.76
CA HIS A 6 4.90 -13.46 43.97
C HIS A 6 4.63 -12.74 42.65
N LEU A 7 5.55 -12.86 41.70
CA LEU A 7 5.26 -12.72 40.27
C LEU A 7 4.97 -14.12 39.76
N THR A 8 3.68 -14.46 39.75
CA THR A 8 3.14 -15.65 39.12
C THR A 8 3.58 -15.67 37.66
N PHE A 9 4.54 -16.52 37.34
CA PHE A 9 4.86 -16.93 35.98
C PHE A 9 3.64 -17.68 35.41
N LEU A 10 2.68 -16.94 34.86
CA LEU A 10 1.69 -17.49 33.96
C LEU A 10 2.28 -17.47 32.54
N TYR A 11 3.31 -18.29 32.33
CA TYR A 11 3.61 -18.79 30.98
C TYR A 11 2.46 -19.73 30.61
N ILE A 12 1.38 -19.15 30.10
CA ILE A 12 0.39 -19.94 29.38
C ILE A 12 1.08 -20.42 28.11
N ASN A 13 1.28 -21.74 28.08
CA ASN A 13 1.62 -22.55 26.91
C ASN A 13 0.95 -22.00 25.64
N LEU A 14 1.71 -21.33 24.78
CA LEU A 14 1.38 -21.26 23.37
C LEU A 14 1.87 -22.56 22.76
N ASN A 15 0.89 -23.39 22.41
CA ASN A 15 1.03 -24.72 21.86
C ASN A 15 2.10 -24.79 20.75
N LEU A 16 3.05 -25.67 21.03
CA LEU A 16 3.80 -26.52 20.12
C LEU A 16 3.14 -26.77 18.75
N TYR A 17 3.93 -26.51 17.71
CA TYR A 17 3.97 -27.18 16.39
C TYR A 17 2.74 -27.08 15.48
N ASP A 18 2.68 -25.98 14.74
CA ASP A 18 2.51 -26.06 13.28
C ASP A 18 3.80 -25.53 12.64
N ASN A 19 4.60 -26.41 12.03
CA ASN A 19 5.87 -26.06 11.36
C ASN A 19 5.66 -25.56 9.93
N SER A 20 4.47 -25.08 9.60
CA SER A 20 4.23 -24.23 8.46
C SER A 20 4.77 -22.83 8.79
N ILE A 21 5.93 -22.44 8.25
CA ILE A 21 6.46 -21.08 8.45
C ILE A 21 5.46 -20.10 7.82
N VAL A 22 4.58 -19.52 8.64
CA VAL A 22 3.67 -18.45 8.23
C VAL A 22 4.53 -17.23 7.93
N MET A 23 4.63 -16.88 6.65
CA MET A 23 5.42 -15.73 6.19
C MET A 23 4.50 -14.55 5.92
N GLU A 24 4.39 -13.65 6.90
CA GLU A 24 3.72 -12.36 6.71
C GLU A 24 4.39 -11.54 5.60
N LEU A 25 3.59 -10.78 4.85
CA LEU A 25 4.10 -9.84 3.87
C LEU A 25 4.76 -8.65 4.57
N THR A 26 5.99 -8.36 4.15
CA THR A 26 6.71 -7.16 4.59
C THR A 26 6.06 -5.88 4.04
N PHE A 27 6.37 -4.74 4.65
CA PHE A 27 5.95 -3.43 4.15
C PHE A 27 6.30 -3.21 2.66
N GLN A 28 7.50 -3.63 2.24
CA GLN A 28 7.91 -3.51 0.84
C GLN A 28 7.10 -4.41 -0.08
N GLU A 29 6.77 -5.63 0.35
CA GLU A 29 5.96 -6.55 -0.44
C GLU A 29 4.51 -6.07 -0.57
N LEU A 30 3.93 -5.52 0.50
CA LEU A 30 2.62 -4.87 0.46
C LEU A 30 2.61 -3.65 -0.47
N HIS A 31 3.66 -2.82 -0.41
CA HIS A 31 3.82 -1.69 -1.32
C HIS A 31 3.91 -2.15 -2.78
N ASN A 32 4.72 -3.17 -3.05
CA ASN A 32 4.84 -3.76 -4.39
C ASN A 32 3.51 -4.36 -4.87
N LEU A 33 2.74 -4.98 -3.97
CA LEU A 33 1.44 -5.54 -4.27
C LEU A 33 0.45 -4.46 -4.72
N ALA A 34 0.36 -3.36 -3.95
CA ALA A 34 -0.45 -2.20 -4.33
C ALA A 34 0.01 -1.60 -5.66
N MET A 35 1.32 -1.42 -5.86
CA MET A 35 1.87 -0.92 -7.12
C MET A 35 1.54 -1.82 -8.31
N ASN A 36 1.57 -3.14 -8.14
CA ASN A 36 1.22 -4.09 -9.21
C ASN A 36 -0.26 -3.97 -9.61
N ILE A 37 -1.15 -3.80 -8.64
CA ILE A 37 -2.59 -3.61 -8.88
C ILE A 37 -2.81 -2.32 -9.66
N VAL A 38 -2.26 -1.20 -9.17
CA VAL A 38 -2.39 0.11 -9.82
C VAL A 38 -1.74 0.11 -11.20
N GLY A 39 -0.54 -0.44 -11.32
CA GLY A 39 0.20 -0.52 -12.59
C GLY A 39 -0.58 -1.28 -13.67
N LYS A 40 -1.24 -2.39 -13.30
CA LYS A 40 -2.12 -3.13 -14.22
C LYS A 40 -3.30 -2.29 -14.68
N ALA A 41 -3.95 -1.54 -13.78
CA ALA A 41 -5.06 -0.66 -14.16
C ALA A 41 -4.60 0.47 -15.10
N LEU A 42 -3.48 1.13 -14.77
CA LEU A 42 -2.85 2.17 -15.61
C LEU A 42 -2.55 1.65 -17.03
N GLN A 43 -1.98 0.44 -17.13
CA GLN A 43 -1.62 -0.17 -18.41
C GLN A 43 -2.83 -0.69 -19.18
N ASN A 44 -3.70 -1.46 -18.53
CA ASN A 44 -4.70 -2.28 -19.21
C ASN A 44 -6.03 -1.56 -19.38
N GLU A 45 -6.42 -0.71 -18.44
CA GLU A 45 -7.70 0.01 -18.48
C GLU A 45 -7.50 1.39 -19.09
N LEU A 46 -6.52 2.15 -18.57
CA LEU A 46 -6.28 3.53 -19.02
C LEU A 46 -5.38 3.62 -20.26
N LYS A 47 -4.65 2.55 -20.59
CA LYS A 47 -3.70 2.50 -21.71
C LYS A 47 -2.64 3.61 -21.65
N TRP A 48 -2.19 3.96 -20.44
CA TRP A 48 -1.13 4.95 -20.26
C TRP A 48 0.25 4.29 -20.33
N GLU A 49 1.20 4.99 -20.92
CA GLU A 49 2.59 4.54 -21.05
C GLU A 49 3.38 4.96 -19.81
N PHE A 50 4.22 4.07 -19.27
CA PHE A 50 5.09 4.39 -18.14
C PHE A 50 6.36 5.10 -18.61
N LEU A 51 6.59 6.30 -18.07
CA LEU A 51 7.84 7.03 -18.22
C LEU A 51 8.81 6.73 -17.07
N LEU A 52 8.28 6.47 -15.87
CA LEU A 52 9.06 6.16 -14.68
C LEU A 52 8.28 5.23 -13.75
N VAL A 53 8.99 4.28 -13.14
CA VAL A 53 8.50 3.39 -12.09
C VAL A 53 9.48 3.44 -10.92
N ASN A 54 8.97 3.68 -9.71
CA ASN A 54 9.77 3.77 -8.50
C ASN A 54 9.14 2.94 -7.38
N SER A 55 9.71 1.77 -7.13
CA SER A 55 9.22 0.82 -6.12
C SER A 55 9.68 1.15 -4.69
N ASN A 56 10.51 2.17 -4.50
CA ASN A 56 10.90 2.58 -3.16
C ASN A 56 9.75 3.36 -2.50
N PRO A 57 9.17 2.88 -1.38
CA PRO A 57 8.03 3.54 -0.74
C PRO A 57 8.33 4.97 -0.28
N LYS A 58 9.60 5.31 -0.07
CA LYS A 58 10.05 6.65 0.35
C LYS A 58 10.19 7.65 -0.80
N LYS A 59 10.13 7.20 -2.05
CA LYS A 59 10.26 8.08 -3.22
C LYS A 59 8.92 8.28 -3.89
N ASN A 60 8.62 9.52 -4.24
CA ASN A 60 7.36 9.90 -4.88
C ASN A 60 7.64 10.73 -6.15
N PRO A 61 6.82 10.59 -7.21
CA PRO A 61 5.73 9.62 -7.35
C PRO A 61 6.22 8.18 -7.57
N GLN A 62 5.32 7.20 -7.36
CA GLN A 62 5.60 5.80 -7.68
C GLN A 62 5.56 5.55 -9.19
N PHE A 63 4.65 6.23 -9.89
CA PHE A 63 4.57 6.20 -11.34
C PHE A 63 4.57 7.61 -11.93
N VAL A 64 5.30 7.77 -13.02
CA VAL A 64 5.05 8.84 -13.99
C VAL A 64 4.58 8.17 -15.26
N CYS A 65 3.38 8.53 -15.70
CA CYS A 65 2.76 8.02 -16.91
C CYS A 65 2.49 9.15 -17.90
N ILE A 66 2.27 8.77 -19.16
CA ILE A 66 1.80 9.67 -20.21
C ILE A 66 0.62 9.05 -20.94
N ASP A 67 -0.42 9.85 -21.19
CA ASP A 67 -1.57 9.39 -21.97
C ASP A 67 -1.40 9.64 -23.48
N LYS A 68 -2.39 9.18 -24.25
CA LYS A 68 -2.42 9.35 -25.72
C LYS A 68 -2.41 10.82 -26.18
N ASN A 69 -2.82 11.75 -25.33
CA ASN A 69 -2.84 13.20 -25.60
C ASN A 69 -1.53 13.88 -25.14
N LYS A 70 -0.53 13.09 -24.74
CA LYS A 70 0.76 13.57 -24.20
C LYS A 70 0.65 14.31 -22.86
N GLN A 71 -0.45 14.15 -22.12
CA GLN A 71 -0.55 14.65 -20.75
C GLN A 71 0.23 13.72 -19.81
N LYS A 72 1.10 14.32 -18.99
CA LYS A 72 1.84 13.62 -17.93
C LYS A 72 0.97 13.43 -16.69
N HIS A 73 1.12 12.30 -16.02
CA HIS A 73 0.37 11.94 -14.82
C HIS A 73 1.34 11.41 -13.76
N PHE A 74 1.32 11.99 -12.57
CA PHE A 74 2.07 11.57 -11.39
C PHE A 74 1.12 10.81 -10.48
N ILE A 75 1.46 9.56 -10.14
CA ILE A 75 0.60 8.69 -9.33
C ILE A 75 1.33 8.30 -8.05
N ILE A 76 0.71 8.63 -6.92
CA ILE A 76 1.10 8.16 -5.60
C ILE A 76 0.33 6.88 -5.29
N VAL A 77 1.06 5.82 -4.94
CA VAL A 77 0.45 4.54 -4.56
C VAL A 77 0.70 4.23 -3.10
N ARG A 78 -0.35 3.85 -2.38
CA ARG A 78 -0.24 3.36 -0.99
C ARG A 78 -1.03 2.08 -0.80
N ALA A 79 -0.41 1.12 -0.11
CA ALA A 79 -1.12 -0.02 0.47
C ALA A 79 -1.81 0.45 1.75
N ILE A 80 -3.08 0.10 1.90
CA ILE A 80 -3.94 0.46 3.03
C ILE A 80 -4.43 -0.84 3.64
N LEU A 81 -4.29 -0.99 4.96
CA LEU A 81 -4.51 -2.25 5.68
C LEU A 81 -5.67 -2.09 6.67
N GLN A 82 -6.04 -3.18 7.33
CA GLN A 82 -6.95 -3.17 8.49
C GLN A 82 -8.35 -2.59 8.23
N GLY A 83 -8.77 -2.53 6.95
CA GLY A 83 -10.09 -2.02 6.58
C GLY A 83 -10.19 -0.50 6.57
N ASP A 84 -9.06 0.22 6.71
CA ASP A 84 -9.03 1.67 6.55
C ASP A 84 -9.50 2.09 5.15
N ASN A 85 -10.13 3.25 5.06
CA ASN A 85 -10.66 3.76 3.80
C ASN A 85 -9.49 4.11 2.84
N PRO A 86 -9.37 3.45 1.68
CA PRO A 86 -8.26 3.67 0.76
C PRO A 86 -8.26 5.04 0.08
N ASP A 87 -9.39 5.74 0.12
CA ASP A 87 -9.53 7.06 -0.50
C ASP A 87 -9.05 8.19 0.41
N ILE A 88 -8.71 7.89 1.67
CA ILE A 88 -8.14 8.87 2.61
C ILE A 88 -6.64 9.02 2.36
N TYR A 89 -6.20 10.28 2.24
CA TYR A 89 -4.80 10.66 2.09
C TYR A 89 -4.49 11.90 2.93
N ASP A 90 -3.20 12.14 3.19
CA ASP A 90 -2.74 13.40 3.79
C ASP A 90 -2.84 14.53 2.74
N PRO A 91 -3.72 15.52 2.94
CA PRO A 91 -3.92 16.59 1.97
C PRO A 91 -2.70 17.52 1.84
N ILE A 92 -1.93 17.73 2.91
CA ILE A 92 -0.74 18.60 2.88
C ILE A 92 0.36 17.93 2.04
N PHE A 93 0.56 16.64 2.27
CA PHE A 93 1.50 15.83 1.48
C PHE A 93 1.10 15.81 -0.01
N MET A 94 -0.16 15.52 -0.31
CA MET A 94 -0.62 15.46 -1.71
C MET A 94 -0.57 16.81 -2.41
N GLN A 95 -0.85 17.91 -1.70
CA GLN A 95 -0.68 19.26 -2.26
C GLN A 95 0.79 19.58 -2.56
N THR A 96 1.71 19.08 -1.74
CA THR A 96 3.15 19.22 -2.00
C THR A 96 3.56 18.47 -3.26
N VAL A 97 3.13 17.21 -3.40
CA VAL A 97 3.37 16.40 -4.62
C VAL A 97 2.80 17.12 -5.84
N ARG A 98 1.56 17.62 -5.73
CA ARG A 98 0.89 18.32 -6.82
C ARG A 98 1.65 19.56 -7.27
N SER A 99 2.11 20.40 -6.35
CA SER A 99 2.91 21.58 -6.72
C SER A 99 4.17 21.23 -7.52
N HIS A 100 4.80 20.07 -7.25
CA HIS A 100 5.92 19.59 -8.05
C HIS A 100 5.47 19.06 -9.42
N ALA A 101 4.33 18.36 -9.49
CA ALA A 101 3.75 17.88 -10.74
C ALA A 101 3.34 19.05 -11.66
N ASP A 102 2.73 20.10 -11.12
CA ASP A 102 2.29 21.28 -11.86
C ASP A 102 3.48 21.98 -12.56
N LYS A 103 4.62 22.11 -11.87
CA LYS A 103 5.88 22.62 -12.46
C LYS A 103 6.40 21.76 -13.62
N ASN A 104 5.94 20.51 -13.69
CA ASN A 104 6.28 19.56 -14.74
C ASN A 104 5.13 19.36 -15.75
N ASN A 105 4.11 20.22 -15.75
CA ASN A 105 2.89 20.09 -16.56
C ASN A 105 2.24 18.70 -16.42
N ALA A 106 2.20 18.17 -15.19
CA ALA A 106 1.64 16.86 -14.88
C ALA A 106 0.44 16.96 -13.94
N LYS A 107 -0.57 16.10 -14.16
CA LYS A 107 -1.68 15.90 -13.22
C LYS A 107 -1.24 14.99 -12.09
N THR A 108 -1.85 15.14 -10.90
CA THR A 108 -1.50 14.35 -9.72
C THR A 108 -2.67 13.49 -9.28
N TYR A 109 -2.39 12.23 -8.95
CA TYR A 109 -3.38 11.28 -8.47
C TYR A 109 -2.92 10.55 -7.22
N TRP A 110 -3.88 10.29 -6.35
CA TRP A 110 -3.78 9.30 -5.29
C TRP A 110 -4.37 7.96 -5.76
N ALA A 111 -3.70 6.87 -5.40
CA ALA A 111 -4.16 5.51 -5.62
C ALA A 111 -3.92 4.69 -4.34
N GLY A 112 -4.88 4.76 -3.42
CA GLY A 112 -4.90 3.88 -2.26
C GLY A 112 -5.44 2.51 -2.63
N VAL A 113 -4.79 1.45 -2.17
CA VAL A 113 -5.19 0.06 -2.39
C VAL A 113 -5.41 -0.60 -1.05
N GLY A 114 -6.66 -0.83 -0.70
CA GLY A 114 -7.06 -1.64 0.45
C GLY A 114 -6.65 -3.08 0.21
N LEU A 115 -5.86 -3.63 1.12
CA LEU A 115 -5.39 -5.01 1.14
C LEU A 115 -5.77 -5.64 2.47
N THR A 116 -6.60 -6.69 2.45
CA THR A 116 -7.21 -7.22 3.66
C THR A 116 -7.16 -8.75 3.68
N ASN A 117 -6.82 -9.34 4.83
CA ASN A 117 -6.89 -10.79 4.99
C ASN A 117 -8.37 -11.24 4.98
N ILE A 118 -8.67 -12.30 4.20
CA ILE A 118 -10.05 -12.76 4.00
C ILE A 118 -10.68 -13.40 5.24
N LYS A 119 -9.87 -13.83 6.21
CA LYS A 119 -10.34 -14.48 7.44
C LYS A 119 -10.75 -13.44 8.48
N ASP A 120 -9.96 -12.37 8.61
CA ASP A 120 -10.19 -11.28 9.56
C ASP A 120 -9.37 -10.07 9.10
N ILE A 121 -9.99 -8.89 9.13
CA ILE A 121 -9.37 -7.63 8.69
C ILE A 121 -8.15 -7.22 9.53
N LEU A 122 -8.07 -7.67 10.77
CA LEU A 122 -6.97 -7.35 11.69
C LEU A 122 -5.76 -8.28 11.53
N LEU A 123 -5.90 -9.37 10.78
CA LEU A 123 -4.80 -10.30 10.54
C LEU A 123 -3.86 -9.78 9.44
N PRO A 124 -2.55 -10.06 9.55
CA PRO A 124 -1.59 -9.74 8.51
C PRO A 124 -1.89 -10.52 7.23
N LEU A 125 -1.42 -10.01 6.10
CA LEU A 125 -1.45 -10.76 4.85
C LEU A 125 -0.28 -11.76 4.83
N ILE A 126 -0.57 -12.99 4.44
CA ILE A 126 0.42 -14.07 4.38
C ILE A 126 0.81 -14.34 2.93
N LYS A 127 2.09 -14.64 2.69
CA LYS A 127 2.59 -15.01 1.37
C LYS A 127 1.82 -16.21 0.83
N ASN A 128 1.44 -16.12 -0.46
CA ASN A 128 0.71 -17.14 -1.19
C ASN A 128 -0.69 -17.47 -0.62
N GLU A 129 -1.21 -16.67 0.31
CA GLU A 129 -2.60 -16.78 0.76
C GLU A 129 -3.51 -15.77 0.04
N PRO A 130 -4.80 -16.10 -0.12
CA PRO A 130 -5.78 -15.17 -0.67
C PRO A 130 -5.96 -13.94 0.23
N TYR A 131 -6.20 -12.80 -0.40
CA TYR A 131 -6.51 -11.52 0.22
C TYR A 131 -7.60 -10.83 -0.59
N GLN A 132 -8.33 -9.92 0.05
CA GLN A 132 -9.29 -9.04 -0.60
C GLN A 132 -8.62 -7.74 -1.02
N VAL A 133 -9.01 -7.22 -2.19
CA VAL A 133 -8.58 -5.91 -2.71
C VAL A 133 -9.75 -4.95 -2.74
N THR A 134 -9.52 -3.72 -2.27
CA THR A 134 -10.43 -2.58 -2.46
C THR A 134 -9.65 -1.46 -3.15
N PHE A 135 -9.95 -1.21 -4.43
CA PHE A 135 -9.32 -0.16 -5.22
C PHE A 135 -10.38 0.56 -6.06
N ASN A 136 -10.67 1.82 -5.70
CA ASN A 136 -11.74 2.62 -6.32
C ASN A 136 -11.29 3.38 -7.58
N GLY A 137 -10.05 3.16 -8.03
CA GLY A 137 -9.43 3.89 -9.13
C GLY A 137 -8.58 5.07 -8.66
N LEU A 138 -8.27 5.96 -9.60
CA LEU A 138 -7.42 7.12 -9.34
C LEU A 138 -8.25 8.30 -8.83
N LEU A 139 -7.82 8.90 -7.71
CA LEU A 139 -8.37 10.16 -7.21
C LEU A 139 -7.51 11.32 -7.69
N GLU A 140 -8.04 12.16 -8.58
CA GLU A 140 -7.35 13.36 -9.04
C GLU A 140 -7.29 14.40 -7.93
N ILE A 141 -6.09 14.94 -7.69
CA ILE A 141 -5.87 16.03 -6.74
C ILE A 141 -6.00 17.37 -7.47
N LYS A 142 -7.01 18.14 -7.09
CA LYS A 142 -7.40 19.43 -7.71
C LYS A 142 -6.95 20.64 -6.92
#